data_AF-A0AAV6GQQ0-F1
#
_entry.id   AF-A0AAV6GQQ0-F1
#
_cell.length_a   1.000
_cell.length_b   1.000
_cell.length_c   1.000
_cell.angle_alpha   90.00
_cell.angle_beta   90.00
_cell.angle_gamma   90.00
#
_symmetry.space_group_name_H-M   'P 1'
#
loop_
_entity.id
_entity.type
_entity.pdbx_description
1 polymer ?
#
loop_
_entity_poly.entity_id
_entity_poly.type
_entity_poly.pdbx_seq_one_letter_code
_entity_poly.pdbx_strand_id
1 'polypeptide(L)'
;MHSQIYLGKVAEDMVAAHPKHPEILAFIENVSKAYITCGKYMQVKLPLKSKTLQALSSIDPVVRGHSQAVTQQKELANILKHLVPTECDPSLDILRYNVDPNLPNYQDGDDIVKWWAHVFRLEKYPALTQVVRGALSIFHGPLVEASFSLMGDEIDKKKVPT
;
A
#
# COMPACT_ATOMS: atom_id res chain seq x y z
N MET A 1 -13.08 -25.98 -8.59
CA MET A 1 -13.23 -24.52 -8.78
C MET A 1 -12.44 -24.13 -10.02
N HIS A 2 -13.08 -23.91 -11.16
CA HIS A 2 -12.41 -23.28 -12.30
C HIS A 2 -12.37 -21.77 -12.02
N SER A 3 -11.19 -21.24 -11.73
CA SER A 3 -10.99 -19.79 -11.67
C SER A 3 -11.20 -19.24 -13.07
N GLN A 4 -12.35 -18.61 -13.33
CA GLN A 4 -12.62 -17.97 -14.61
C GLN A 4 -11.64 -16.81 -14.76
N ILE A 5 -10.76 -16.92 -15.74
CA ILE A 5 -9.90 -15.83 -16.16
C ILE A 5 -10.81 -14.78 -16.76
N TYR A 6 -10.72 -13.53 -16.29
CA TYR A 6 -11.49 -12.44 -16.86
C TYR A 6 -11.12 -12.26 -18.33
N LEU A 7 -12.13 -12.29 -19.19
CA LEU A 7 -12.01 -11.99 -20.60
C LEU A 7 -12.86 -10.74 -20.87
N GLY A 8 -12.43 -9.87 -21.78
CA GLY A 8 -13.29 -8.77 -22.20
C GLY A 8 -14.56 -9.32 -22.86
N LYS A 9 -15.69 -8.63 -22.68
CA LYS A 9 -17.03 -9.07 -23.14
C LYS A 9 -17.07 -9.59 -24.59
N VAL A 10 -16.39 -8.91 -25.51
CA VAL A 10 -16.30 -9.32 -26.92
C VAL A 10 -15.59 -10.68 -27.08
N ALA A 11 -14.53 -10.92 -26.30
CA ALA A 11 -13.81 -12.19 -26.32
C ALA A 11 -14.64 -13.30 -25.67
N GLU A 12 -15.40 -13.01 -24.61
CA GLU A 12 -16.34 -13.95 -24.00
C GLU A 12 -17.41 -14.40 -25.00
N ASP A 13 -18.01 -13.45 -25.71
CA ASP A 13 -19.04 -13.72 -26.73
C ASP A 13 -18.48 -14.61 -27.87
N MET A 14 -17.25 -14.34 -28.32
CA MET A 14 -16.58 -15.16 -29.35
C MET A 14 -16.27 -16.58 -28.86
N VAL A 15 -15.80 -16.72 -27.62
CA VAL A 15 -15.50 -18.02 -27.00
C VAL A 15 -16.78 -18.82 -26.82
N ALA A 16 -17.88 -18.18 -26.42
CA ALA A 16 -19.19 -18.82 -26.28
C ALA A 16 -19.76 -19.28 -27.62
N ALA A 17 -19.59 -18.48 -28.68
CA ALA A 17 -20.09 -18.80 -30.01
C ALA A 17 -19.30 -19.92 -30.70
N HIS A 18 -17.98 -20.02 -30.46
CA HIS A 18 -17.10 -20.96 -31.18
C HIS A 18 -16.06 -21.64 -30.24
N PRO A 19 -16.50 -22.40 -29.22
CA PRO A 19 -15.65 -22.84 -28.11
C PRO A 19 -14.54 -23.84 -28.48
N LYS A 20 -14.63 -24.49 -29.64
CA LYS A 20 -13.64 -25.48 -30.12
C LYS A 20 -12.82 -24.98 -31.30
N HIS A 21 -12.98 -23.71 -31.70
CA HIS A 21 -12.23 -23.18 -32.83
C HIS A 21 -10.73 -23.13 -32.48
N PRO A 22 -9.83 -23.63 -33.36
CA PRO A 22 -8.40 -23.74 -33.06
C PRO A 22 -7.78 -22.40 -32.62
N GLU A 23 -8.14 -21.30 -33.26
CA GLU A 23 -7.62 -19.97 -32.91
C GLU A 23 -8.13 -19.46 -31.57
N ILE A 24 -9.36 -19.81 -31.18
CA ILE A 24 -9.93 -19.44 -29.89
C ILE A 24 -9.26 -20.23 -28.77
N LEU A 25 -9.00 -21.52 -29.00
CA LEU A 25 -8.25 -22.34 -28.05
C LEU A 25 -6.82 -21.80 -27.86
N ALA A 26 -6.14 -21.44 -28.95
CA ALA A 26 -4.81 -20.83 -28.89
C ALA A 26 -4.83 -19.46 -28.17
N PHE A 27 -5.86 -18.65 -28.41
CA PHE A 27 -6.07 -17.38 -27.70
C PHE A 27 -6.23 -17.60 -26.19
N ILE A 28 -7.11 -18.51 -25.77
CA ILE A 28 -7.33 -18.83 -24.34
C ILE A 28 -6.05 -19.34 -23.67
N GLU A 29 -5.28 -20.18 -24.37
CA GLU A 29 -3.99 -20.66 -23.87
C GLU A 29 -3.00 -19.51 -23.67
N ASN A 30 -2.91 -18.59 -24.62
CA ASN A 30 -2.04 -17.42 -24.54
C ASN A 30 -2.46 -16.45 -23.42
N VAL A 31 -3.76 -16.19 -23.28
CA VAL A 31 -4.29 -15.37 -22.17
C VAL A 31 -3.96 -16.03 -20.83
N SER A 32 -4.16 -17.34 -20.71
CA SER A 32 -3.83 -18.09 -19.50
C SER A 32 -2.34 -17.99 -19.15
N LYS A 33 -1.46 -18.17 -20.15
CA LYS A 33 -0.01 -17.98 -19.98
C LYS A 33 0.32 -16.55 -19.55
N ALA A 34 -0.32 -15.54 -20.13
CA ALA A 34 -0.10 -14.14 -19.77
C ALA A 34 -0.50 -13.86 -18.31
N TYR A 35 -1.68 -14.29 -17.88
CA TYR A 35 -2.15 -14.15 -16.49
C TYR A 35 -1.21 -14.85 -15.50
N ILE A 36 -0.82 -16.10 -15.79
CA ILE A 36 0.10 -16.86 -14.93
C ILE A 36 1.48 -16.17 -14.87
N THR A 37 1.99 -15.70 -16.00
CA THR A 37 3.30 -15.02 -16.06
C THR A 37 3.26 -13.71 -15.31
N CYS A 38 2.21 -12.91 -15.49
CA CYS A 38 1.98 -11.68 -14.74
C CYS A 38 1.87 -11.96 -13.24
N GLY A 39 1.09 -12.97 -12.82
CA GLY A 39 0.97 -13.37 -11.42
C GLY A 39 2.32 -13.79 -10.81
N LYS A 40 3.12 -14.59 -11.52
CA LYS A 40 4.49 -14.95 -11.10
C LYS A 40 5.39 -13.73 -11.00
N TYR A 41 5.34 -12.84 -11.99
CA TYR A 41 6.09 -11.59 -11.98
C TYR A 41 5.72 -10.73 -10.78
N MET A 42 4.43 -10.54 -10.52
CA MET A 42 3.92 -9.82 -9.36
C MET A 42 4.34 -10.49 -8.05
N GLN A 43 4.29 -11.82 -7.94
CA GLN A 43 4.76 -12.51 -6.72
C GLN A 43 6.26 -12.30 -6.46
N VAL A 44 7.07 -12.22 -7.50
CA VAL A 44 8.51 -11.96 -7.39
C VAL A 44 8.80 -10.49 -7.08
N LYS A 45 8.05 -9.57 -7.69
CA LYS A 45 8.32 -8.13 -7.63
C LYS A 45 7.59 -7.42 -6.50
N LEU A 46 6.41 -7.89 -6.10
CA LEU A 46 5.71 -7.37 -4.93
C LEU A 46 6.45 -7.85 -3.69
N PRO A 47 6.98 -6.95 -2.85
CA PRO A 47 7.73 -7.34 -1.67
C PRO A 47 6.78 -7.76 -0.55
N LEU A 48 5.87 -8.73 -0.78
CA LEU A 48 4.88 -9.17 0.22
C LEU A 48 5.53 -9.71 1.50
N LYS A 49 6.77 -10.20 1.38
CA LYS A 49 7.62 -10.64 2.51
C LYS A 49 8.53 -9.55 3.06
N SER A 50 8.48 -8.33 2.53
CA SER A 50 9.27 -7.22 3.04
C SER A 50 8.79 -6.90 4.44
N LYS A 51 9.70 -7.06 5.42
CA LYS A 51 9.45 -6.69 6.80
C LYS A 51 9.00 -5.25 6.93
N THR A 52 9.59 -4.34 6.15
CA THR A 52 9.20 -2.92 6.14
C THR A 52 7.77 -2.71 5.68
N LEU A 53 7.34 -3.37 4.59
CA LEU A 53 5.96 -3.24 4.11
C LEU A 53 4.96 -3.86 5.08
N GLN A 54 5.29 -5.01 5.67
CA GLN A 54 4.43 -5.64 6.67
C GLN A 54 4.34 -4.80 7.95
N ALA A 55 5.46 -4.20 8.39
CA ALA A 55 5.50 -3.26 9.50
C ALA A 55 4.66 -2.01 9.18
N LEU A 56 4.77 -1.45 7.97
CA LEU A 56 3.96 -0.31 7.53
C LEU A 56 2.47 -0.66 7.47
N SER A 57 2.09 -1.85 7.00
CA SER A 57 0.67 -2.25 6.96
C SER A 57 0.01 -2.32 8.33
N SER A 58 0.79 -2.40 9.42
CA SER A 58 0.26 -2.46 10.78
C SER A 58 -0.32 -1.13 11.28
N ILE A 59 -0.08 -0.02 10.57
CA ILE A 59 -0.70 1.28 10.86
C ILE A 59 -2.14 1.37 10.35
N ASP A 60 -2.57 0.41 9.52
CA ASP A 60 -3.94 0.35 9.03
C ASP A 60 -4.91 0.13 10.22
N PRO A 61 -5.89 1.02 10.42
CA PRO A 61 -6.84 0.88 11.52
C PRO A 61 -7.69 -0.40 11.42
N VAL A 62 -7.87 -0.98 10.23
CA VAL A 62 -8.61 -2.25 10.03
C VAL A 62 -7.97 -3.40 10.79
N VAL A 63 -6.63 -3.43 10.88
CA VAL A 63 -5.92 -4.51 11.56
C VAL A 63 -5.74 -4.29 13.07
N ARG A 64 -6.28 -3.18 13.59
CA ARG A 64 -6.18 -2.82 15.00
C ARG A 64 -6.80 -3.89 15.90
N GLY A 65 -6.12 -4.18 17.01
CA GLY A 65 -6.58 -5.18 17.99
C GLY A 65 -6.16 -6.61 17.66
N HIS A 66 -5.62 -6.87 16.46
CA HIS A 66 -4.98 -8.15 16.16
C HIS A 66 -3.59 -8.24 16.80
N SER A 67 -3.24 -9.42 17.34
CA SER A 67 -1.93 -9.68 17.95
C SER A 67 -0.75 -9.47 16.99
N GLN A 68 -0.97 -9.74 15.70
CA GLN A 68 0.02 -9.48 14.65
C GLN A 68 0.24 -7.99 14.43
N ALA A 69 -0.80 -7.14 14.50
CA ALA A 69 -0.65 -5.70 14.35
C ALA A 69 0.26 -5.12 15.45
N VAL A 70 0.07 -5.55 16.71
CA VAL A 70 0.95 -5.15 17.82
C VAL A 70 2.41 -5.52 17.56
N THR A 71 2.66 -6.73 17.07
CA THR A 71 4.01 -7.23 16.79
C THR A 71 4.67 -6.40 15.69
N GLN A 72 3.94 -6.13 14.62
CA GLN A 72 4.43 -5.38 13.48
C GLN A 72 4.56 -3.87 13.75
N GLN A 73 3.75 -3.29 14.64
CA GLN A 73 3.91 -1.90 15.09
C GLN A 73 5.18 -1.73 15.93
N LYS A 74 5.54 -2.73 16.75
CA LYS A 74 6.82 -2.72 17.48
C LYS A 74 8.00 -2.81 16.52
N GLU A 75 7.90 -3.65 15.50
CA GLU A 75 8.92 -3.73 14.46
C GLU A 75 9.01 -2.40 13.67
N LEU A 76 7.88 -1.78 13.35
CA LEU A 76 7.84 -0.47 12.70
C LEU A 76 8.52 0.60 13.56
N ALA A 77 8.25 0.63 14.86
CA ALA A 77 8.90 1.53 15.80
C ALA A 77 10.41 1.31 15.86
N ASN A 78 10.87 0.06 15.75
CA ASN A 78 12.30 -0.26 15.69
C ASN A 78 12.93 0.20 14.37
N ILE A 79 12.25 0.01 13.23
CA ILE A 79 12.70 0.50 11.91
C ILE A 79 12.83 2.05 11.93
N LEU A 80 11.83 2.72 12.50
CA LEU A 80 11.75 4.19 12.58
C LEU A 80 12.32 4.76 13.88
N LYS A 81 13.12 3.98 14.64
CA LYS A 81 13.63 4.39 15.96
C LYS A 81 14.42 5.70 15.95
N HIS A 82 15.04 6.03 14.81
CA HIS A 82 15.81 7.26 14.63
C HIS A 82 14.92 8.52 14.55
N LEU A 83 13.62 8.35 14.33
CA LEU A 83 12.62 9.43 14.31
C LEU A 83 11.93 9.61 15.67
N VAL A 84 12.08 8.64 16.57
CA VAL A 84 11.47 8.67 17.91
C VAL A 84 12.53 9.19 18.90
N PRO A 85 12.20 10.18 19.76
CA PRO A 85 13.11 10.61 20.82
C PRO A 85 13.53 9.42 21.71
N THR A 86 14.79 9.39 22.15
CA THR A 86 15.37 8.22 22.86
C THR A 86 14.70 7.97 24.21
N GLU A 87 14.15 9.02 24.80
CA GLU A 87 13.38 9.05 26.04
C GLU A 87 11.95 8.47 25.91
N CYS A 88 11.48 8.18 24.70
CA CYS A 88 10.12 7.69 24.43
C CYS A 88 10.12 6.21 24.04
N ASP A 89 9.55 5.33 24.89
CA ASP A 89 9.27 3.94 24.52
C ASP A 89 7.83 3.81 23.96
N PRO A 90 7.66 3.52 22.66
CA PRO A 90 6.33 3.37 22.06
C PRO A 90 5.61 2.07 22.45
N SER A 91 6.26 1.14 23.16
CA SER A 91 5.70 -0.17 23.50
C SER A 91 4.38 -0.06 24.27
N LEU A 92 4.30 0.84 25.25
CA LEU A 92 3.09 1.04 26.06
C LEU A 92 1.98 1.72 25.26
N ASP A 93 2.34 2.71 24.44
CA ASP A 93 1.42 3.42 23.55
C ASP A 93 0.79 2.47 22.53
N ILE A 94 1.60 1.59 21.92
CA ILE A 94 1.15 0.54 21.00
C ILE A 94 0.10 -0.35 21.68
N LEU A 95 0.36 -0.81 22.91
CA LEU A 95 -0.57 -1.67 23.62
C LEU A 95 -1.88 -0.93 23.92
N ARG A 96 -1.79 0.28 24.47
CA ARG A 96 -2.97 1.12 24.77
C ARG A 96 -3.78 1.42 23.52
N TYR A 97 -3.11 1.81 22.43
CA TYR A 97 -3.74 2.06 21.14
C TYR A 97 -4.53 0.86 20.65
N ASN A 98 -4.01 -0.37 20.75
CA ASN A 98 -4.70 -1.55 20.23
C ASN A 98 -5.90 -1.99 21.05
N VAL A 99 -6.02 -1.56 22.31
CA VAL A 99 -7.11 -1.98 23.22
C VAL A 99 -8.09 -0.87 23.58
N ASP A 100 -7.83 0.40 23.24
CA ASP A 100 -8.71 1.54 23.60
C ASP A 100 -10.09 1.45 22.91
N PRO A 101 -11.19 1.20 23.63
CA PRO A 101 -12.52 1.10 23.02
C PRO A 101 -13.08 2.48 22.60
N ASN A 102 -12.45 3.58 23.00
CA ASN A 102 -12.95 4.94 22.76
C ASN A 102 -12.43 5.55 21.45
N LEU A 103 -11.65 4.81 20.67
CA LEU A 103 -11.20 5.27 19.36
C LEU A 103 -12.33 5.14 18.32
N PRO A 104 -12.43 6.10 17.38
CA PRO A 104 -13.43 6.04 16.33
C PRO A 104 -13.23 4.79 15.48
N ASN A 105 -14.33 4.14 15.12
CA ASN A 105 -14.26 3.00 14.21
C ASN A 105 -13.83 3.47 12.82
N TYR A 106 -12.95 2.71 12.16
CA TYR A 106 -12.55 2.96 10.79
C TYR A 106 -13.41 2.12 9.86
N GLN A 107 -13.98 2.74 8.82
CA GLN A 107 -14.73 2.02 7.79
C GLN A 107 -13.86 1.81 6.55
N ASP A 108 -14.05 0.68 5.86
CA ASP A 108 -13.31 0.39 4.64
C ASP A 108 -13.64 1.45 3.57
N GLY A 109 -12.61 2.15 3.08
CA GLY A 109 -12.74 3.32 2.19
C GLY A 109 -12.58 4.68 2.87
N ASP A 110 -12.46 4.74 4.21
CA ASP A 110 -12.10 5.97 4.91
C ASP A 110 -10.66 6.42 4.58
N ASP A 111 -10.41 7.72 4.72
CA ASP A 111 -9.07 8.29 4.52
C ASP A 111 -8.21 8.02 5.77
N ILE A 112 -7.26 7.10 5.63
CA ILE A 112 -6.33 6.70 6.70
C ILE A 112 -5.58 7.88 7.31
N VAL A 113 -5.21 8.89 6.52
CA VAL A 113 -4.46 10.07 6.99
C VAL A 113 -5.37 10.94 7.84
N LYS A 114 -6.62 11.18 7.41
CA LYS A 114 -7.60 11.93 8.20
C LYS A 114 -7.97 11.21 9.49
N TRP A 115 -8.08 9.88 9.45
CA TRP A 115 -8.35 9.08 10.63
C TRP A 115 -7.22 9.20 11.66
N TRP A 116 -5.96 9.01 11.24
CA TRP A 116 -4.80 9.20 12.12
C TRP A 116 -4.67 10.64 12.62
N ALA A 117 -5.00 11.64 11.81
CA ALA A 117 -5.04 13.03 12.26
C ALA A 117 -6.05 13.24 13.41
N HIS A 118 -7.15 12.49 13.45
CA HIS A 118 -8.05 12.48 14.61
C HIS A 118 -7.38 11.85 15.84
N VAL A 119 -6.75 10.69 15.69
CA VAL A 119 -6.04 10.02 16.79
C VAL A 119 -4.94 10.91 17.38
N PHE A 120 -4.20 11.63 16.54
CA PHE A 120 -3.15 12.55 16.98
C PHE A 120 -3.68 13.67 17.87
N ARG A 121 -4.90 14.18 17.63
CA ARG A 121 -5.53 15.23 18.44
C ARG A 121 -5.96 14.77 19.82
N LEU A 122 -6.05 13.45 20.05
CA LEU A 122 -6.38 12.91 21.37
C LEU A 122 -5.20 12.98 22.34
N GLU A 123 -3.96 13.13 21.83
CA GLU A 123 -2.72 13.21 22.61
C GLU A 123 -2.48 12.03 23.58
N LYS A 124 -3.20 10.91 23.38
CA LYS A 124 -3.13 9.71 24.23
C LYS A 124 -1.90 8.83 23.99
N TYR A 125 -1.30 8.92 22.80
CA TYR A 125 -0.22 8.03 22.36
C TYR A 125 0.93 8.84 21.74
N PRO A 126 1.66 9.63 22.54
CA PRO A 126 2.67 10.56 22.02
C PRO A 126 3.81 9.86 21.28
N ALA A 127 4.33 8.73 21.76
CA ALA A 127 5.43 8.02 21.13
C ALA A 127 4.98 7.28 19.86
N LEU A 128 3.82 6.62 19.91
CA LEU A 128 3.24 5.98 18.70
C LEU A 128 2.90 7.01 17.62
N THR A 129 2.41 8.19 18.01
CA THR A 129 2.11 9.28 17.07
C THR A 129 3.34 9.69 16.26
N GLN A 130 4.53 9.74 16.86
CA GLN A 130 5.75 10.07 16.13
C GLN A 130 6.12 8.98 15.11
N VAL A 131 6.01 7.71 15.51
CA VAL A 131 6.26 6.57 14.61
C VAL A 131 5.32 6.63 13.41
N VAL A 132 4.02 6.82 13.65
CA VAL A 132 3.01 6.83 12.58
C VAL A 132 3.14 8.07 11.69
N ARG A 133 3.46 9.24 12.25
CA ARG A 133 3.77 10.43 11.44
C ARG A 133 4.96 10.17 10.52
N GLY A 134 6.03 9.56 11.04
CA GLY A 134 7.18 9.17 10.23
C GLY A 134 6.77 8.23 9.09
N ALA A 135 5.98 7.20 9.40
CA ALA A 135 5.50 6.23 8.43
C ALA A 135 4.62 6.87 7.32
N LEU A 136 3.67 7.73 7.70
CA LEU A 136 2.77 8.41 6.75
C LEU A 136 3.45 9.54 5.97
N SER A 137 4.62 10.00 6.42
CA SER A 137 5.42 11.01 5.72
C SER A 137 6.32 10.41 4.64
N ILE A 138 6.42 9.07 4.54
CA ILE A 138 7.16 8.40 3.47
C ILE A 138 6.44 8.71 2.16
N PHE A 139 7.02 9.61 1.37
CA PHE A 139 6.41 10.11 0.16
C PHE A 139 6.38 9.03 -0.94
N HIS A 140 5.20 8.72 -1.45
CA HIS A 140 4.99 7.68 -2.49
C HIS A 140 4.24 8.18 -3.74
N GLY A 141 4.30 9.49 -4.05
CA GLY A 141 3.57 10.10 -5.17
C GLY A 141 4.43 10.55 -6.38
N PRO A 142 3.82 10.81 -7.55
CA PRO A 142 4.49 11.35 -8.75
C PRO A 142 4.86 12.86 -8.66
N LEU A 143 4.63 13.50 -7.51
CA LEU A 143 4.79 14.95 -7.33
C LEU A 143 6.25 15.40 -7.46
N VAL A 144 7.20 14.51 -7.17
CA VAL A 144 8.64 14.74 -7.42
C VAL A 144 8.93 14.67 -8.92
N GLU A 145 8.36 13.71 -9.65
CA GLU A 145 8.53 13.61 -11.11
C GLU A 145 7.92 14.82 -11.83
N ALA A 146 6.71 15.25 -11.42
CA ALA A 146 6.07 16.44 -11.96
C ALA A 146 6.91 17.72 -11.72
N SER A 147 7.56 17.82 -10.56
CA SER A 147 8.46 18.93 -10.25
C SER A 147 9.72 18.90 -11.13
N PHE A 148 10.28 17.72 -11.41
CA PHE A 148 11.40 17.56 -12.35
C PHE A 148 10.99 17.83 -13.80
N SER A 149 9.79 17.44 -14.23
CA SER A 149 9.27 17.75 -15.56
C SER A 149 9.09 19.26 -15.76
N LEU A 150 8.46 19.95 -14.79
CA LEU A 150 8.33 21.41 -14.81
C LEU A 150 9.69 22.10 -14.84
N MET A 151 10.66 21.58 -14.10
CA MET A 151 12.02 22.14 -14.10
C MET A 151 12.76 21.87 -15.42
N GLY A 152 12.54 20.71 -16.04
CA GLY A 152 13.07 20.39 -17.37
C GLY A 152 12.58 21.37 -18.43
N ASP A 153 11.27 21.67 -18.42
CA ASP A 153 10.66 22.63 -19.34
C ASP A 153 11.26 24.04 -19.19
N GLU A 154 11.55 24.49 -17.97
CA GLU A 154 12.18 25.80 -17.72
C GLU A 154 13.67 25.84 -18.10
N ILE A 155 14.38 24.73 -17.99
CA ILE A 155 15.79 24.62 -18.39
C ILE A 155 15.91 24.60 -19.92
N ASP A 156 15.02 23.90 -20.62
CA ASP A 156 15.06 23.82 -22.09
C ASP A 156 14.61 25.13 -22.75
N LYS A 157 13.72 25.92 -22.12
CA LYS A 157 13.41 27.29 -22.57
C LYS A 157 14.63 28.21 -22.58
N LYS A 158 15.62 28.00 -21.70
CA LYS A 158 16.85 28.82 -21.65
C LYS A 158 17.90 28.45 -22.70
N LYS A 159 17.74 27.32 -23.40
CA LYS A 159 18.70 26.87 -24.43
C LYS A 159 18.43 27.42 -25.83
N VAL A 160 17.37 28.22 -26.03
CA VAL A 160 17.14 28.88 -27.32
C VAL A 160 18.16 30.03 -27.47
N PRO A 161 19.16 29.93 -28.35
CA PRO A 161 20.16 30.97 -28.52
C PRO A 161 19.55 32.11 -29.35
N THR A 162 19.68 33.34 -28.86
CA THR A 162 19.77 34.54 -29.73
C THR A 162 21.05 34.52 -30.53
#